data_AF-A0A3B8ZKV8-F1
#
_entry.id   AF-A0A3B8ZKV8-F1
#
_cell.length_a   1.000
_cell.length_b   1.000
_cell.length_c   1.000
_cell.angle_alpha   90.00
_cell.angle_beta   90.00
_cell.angle_gamma   90.00
#
_symmetry.space_group_name_H-M   'P 1'
#
loop_
_entity.id
_entity.type
_entity.pdbx_description
1 polymer ?
#
loop_
_entity_poly.entity_id
_entity_poly.type
_entity_poly.pdbx_seq_one_letter_code
_entity_poly.pdbx_strand_id
1 'polypeptide(L)' 'MDREELNEWIRLGPVRITMNSGDTVDVTNRELVTVSSMAAVVLVRSEDGRYRHHIHPLVTMSKVEQLEPAT' A
#
# COMPACT_ATOMS: atom_id res chain seq x y z
N MET A 1 6.02 1.16 11.24
CA MET A 1 6.07 0.40 9.98
C MET A 1 7.42 0.63 9.34
N ASP A 2 8.18 -0.42 9.11
CA ASP A 2 9.40 -0.37 8.28
C ASP A 2 9.19 -1.05 6.92
N ARG A 3 10.23 -1.04 6.09
CA ARG A 3 10.17 -1.54 4.71
C ARG A 3 9.99 -3.05 4.70
N GLU A 4 10.71 -3.75 5.56
CA GLU A 4 10.73 -5.21 5.63
C GLU A 4 9.38 -5.72 6.10
N GLU A 5 8.86 -5.17 7.20
CA GLU A 5 7.54 -5.47 7.74
C GLU A 5 6.44 -5.31 6.67
N LEU A 6 6.42 -4.17 5.98
CA LEU A 6 5.40 -3.92 4.96
C LEU A 6 5.53 -4.87 3.75
N ASN A 7 6.75 -5.20 3.32
CA ASN A 7 6.95 -6.15 2.23
C ASN A 7 6.48 -7.56 2.59
N GLU A 8 6.65 -7.99 3.85
CA GLU A 8 6.14 -9.26 4.33
C GLU A 8 4.61 -9.31 4.23
N TRP A 9 3.92 -8.27 4.70
CA TRP A 9 2.46 -8.13 4.60
C TRP A 9 1.97 -8.18 3.15
N ILE A 10 2.58 -7.41 2.25
CA ILE A 10 2.22 -7.39 0.82
C ILE A 10 2.49 -8.75 0.16
N ARG A 11 3.52 -9.48 0.60
CA ARG A 11 3.83 -10.82 0.08
C ARG A 11 2.76 -11.84 0.46
N LEU A 12 2.15 -11.71 1.64
CA LEU A 12 1.11 -12.63 2.12
C LEU A 12 -0.21 -12.45 1.35
N GLY A 13 -0.44 -11.28 0.76
CA GLY A 13 -1.59 -11.05 -0.11
C GLY A 13 -2.02 -9.58 -0.15
N PRO A 14 -3.25 -9.32 -0.61
CA PRO A 14 -3.84 -7.99 -0.63
C PRO A 14 -3.89 -7.37 0.78
N VAL A 15 -3.52 -6.10 0.93
CA VAL A 15 -3.52 -5.41 2.22
C VAL A 15 -4.18 -4.04 2.16
N ARG A 16 -4.75 -3.62 3.29
CA ARG A 16 -5.16 -2.23 3.54
C ARG A 16 -4.19 -1.60 4.51
N ILE A 17 -3.65 -0.45 4.11
CA ILE A 17 -2.74 0.36 4.93
C ILE A 17 -3.51 1.59 5.40
N THR A 18 -3.57 1.81 6.70
CA THR A 18 -4.16 3.02 7.30
C THR A 18 -3.05 3.98 7.69
N MET A 19 -3.23 5.25 7.34
CA MET A 19 -2.34 6.36 7.72
C MET A 19 -2.72 6.92 9.09
N ASN A 20 -1.84 7.69 9.71
CA ASN A 20 -2.11 8.40 10.96
C ASN A 20 -3.11 9.55 10.80
N SER A 21 -3.38 9.99 9.56
CA SER A 21 -4.49 10.89 9.22
C SER A 21 -5.86 10.19 9.27
N GLY A 22 -5.89 8.85 9.27
CA GLY A 22 -7.10 8.05 9.07
C GLY A 22 -7.35 7.66 7.62
N ASP A 23 -6.61 8.21 6.65
CA ASP A 23 -6.72 7.82 5.25
C ASP A 23 -6.28 6.37 5.04
N THR A 24 -6.87 5.68 4.07
CA THR A 24 -6.54 4.29 3.75
C THR A 24 -6.11 4.13 2.30
N VAL A 25 -5.16 3.22 2.06
CA VAL A 25 -4.79 2.77 0.72
C VAL A 25 -4.79 1.25 0.66
N ASP A 26 -5.42 0.71 -0.38
CA ASP A 26 -5.47 -0.72 -0.64
C ASP A 26 -4.39 -1.09 -1.67
N VAL A 27 -3.59 -2.09 -1.32
CA VAL A 27 -2.59 -2.70 -2.19
C VAL A 27 -3.09 -4.09 -2.54
N THR A 28 -3.74 -4.21 -3.69
CA THR A 28 -4.41 -5.46 -4.11
C THR A 28 -3.48 -6.43 -4.84
N ASN A 29 -2.37 -5.93 -5.39
CA ASN A 29 -1.34 -6.72 -6.06
C ASN A 29 0.03 -6.12 -5.78
N ARG A 30 1.02 -6.97 -5.46
CA ARG A 30 2.42 -6.59 -5.26
C ARG A 30 3.02 -5.84 -6.44
N GLU A 31 2.58 -6.12 -7.65
CA GLU A 31 3.06 -5.43 -8.87
C GLU A 31 2.67 -3.94 -8.91
N LEU A 32 1.68 -3.54 -8.12
CA LEU A 32 1.20 -2.15 -8.05
C LEU A 32 1.94 -1.32 -7.00
N VAL A 33 2.96 -1.87 -6.33
CA VAL A 33 3.65 -1.17 -5.25
C VAL A 33 5.16 -1.39 -5.28
N THR A 34 5.90 -0.32 -5.01
CA THR A 34 7.34 -0.38 -4.69
C THR A 34 7.57 0.22 -3.32
N VAL A 35 8.23 -0.54 -2.44
CA VAL A 35 8.54 -0.09 -1.07
C VAL A 35 10.02 0.22 -0.95
N SER A 36 10.34 1.50 -0.74
CA SER A 36 11.70 2.00 -0.45
C SER A 36 11.96 2.03 1.05
N SER A 37 13.12 2.55 1.47
CA SER A 37 13.42 2.80 2.88
C SER A 37 12.58 3.92 3.50
N MET A 38 11.89 4.76 2.70
CA MET A 38 11.17 5.93 3.18
C MET A 38 9.66 5.91 2.91
N ALA A 39 9.23 5.25 1.84
CA ALA A 39 7.84 5.29 1.37
C ALA A 39 7.45 4.03 0.60
N ALA A 40 6.15 3.72 0.64
CA ALA A 40 5.50 2.89 -0.35
C ALA A 40 4.95 3.77 -1.48
N VAL A 41 5.30 3.42 -2.71
CA VAL A 41 4.80 4.08 -3.92
C VAL A 41 3.80 3.15 -4.57
N VAL A 42 2.52 3.52 -4.55
CA VAL A 42 1.40 2.70 -5.03
C VAL A 42 0.88 3.26 -6.35
N LEU A 43 0.68 2.40 -7.34
CA LEU A 43 0.04 2.72 -8.61
C LEU A 43 -1.47 2.67 -8.45
N VAL A 44 -2.12 3.83 -8.58
CA VAL A 44 -3.58 3.97 -8.50
C VAL A 44 -4.10 4.33 -9.89
N ARG A 45 -5.11 3.58 -10.35
CA ARG A 45 -5.81 3.91 -11.60
C ARG A 45 -6.80 5.03 -11.34
N SER A 46 -6.66 6.15 -12.05
CA SER A 46 -7.59 7.27 -11.93
C SER A 46 -8.77 7.13 -12.90
N GLU A 47 -9.72 8.06 -12.82
CA GLU A 47 -10.94 8.09 -13.64
C GLU A 47 -10.69 8.09 -15.15
N ASP A 48 -9.59 8.71 -15.59
CA ASP A 48 -9.15 8.72 -16.99
C ASP A 48 -8.51 7.39 -17.45
N GLY A 49 -8.54 6.37 -16.60
CA GLY A 49 -8.01 5.04 -16.85
C GLY A 49 -6.49 4.94 -16.76
N ARG A 50 -5.78 6.03 -16.46
CA ARG A 50 -4.30 6.06 -16.36
C ARG A 50 -3.83 5.76 -14.94
N TYR A 51 -2.67 5.12 -14.83
CA TYR A 51 -2.00 4.91 -13.55
C TYR A 51 -1.25 6.16 -13.11
N ARG A 52 -1.38 6.51 -11.83
CA ARG A 52 -0.64 7.59 -11.16
C ARG A 52 0.06 7.04 -9.93
N HIS A 53 1.21 7.62 -9.61
CA HIS A 53 1.99 7.24 -8.43
C HIS A 53 1.45 8.00 -7.23
N HIS A 54 1.06 7.27 -6.19
CA HIS A 54 0.71 7.81 -4.89
C HIS A 54 1.82 7.43 -3.91
N ILE A 55 2.43 8.43 -3.28
CA ILE A 55 3.57 8.24 -2.39
C ILE A 55 3.07 8.30 -0.95
N HIS A 56 3.25 7.20 -0.22
CA HIS A 56 2.86 7.06 1.17
C HIS A 56 4.09 6.85 2.06
N PRO A 57 4.53 7.85 2.83
CA PRO A 57 5.65 7.70 3.75
C PRO A 57 5.42 6.58 4.77
N LEU A 58 6.43 5.75 5.03
CA LEU A 58 6.28 4.63 5.98
C LEU A 58 6.00 5.12 7.41
N VAL A 59 6.55 6.29 7.77
CA VAL A 59 6.38 6.90 9.09
C VAL A 59 4.93 7.31 9.38
N THR A 60 4.11 7.54 8.35
CA THR A 60 2.70 7.89 8.53
C THR A 60 1.79 6.67 8.61
N MET A 61 2.30 5.45 8.41
CA MET A 61 1.48 4.23 8.44
C MET A 61 1.22 3.78 9.88
N SER A 62 -0.05 3.77 10.27
CA SER A 62 -0.49 3.45 11.63
C SER A 62 -0.97 2.01 11.77
N LYS A 63 -1.48 1.39 10.70
CA LYS A 63 -2.02 0.03 10.72
C LYS A 63 -1.91 -0.63 9.34
N VAL A 64 -1.68 -1.94 9.30
CA VAL A 64 -1.77 -2.78 8.11
C VAL A 64 -2.69 -3.95 8.41
N GLU A 65 -3.59 -4.28 7.49
CA GLU A 65 -4.56 -5.37 7.61
C GLU A 65 -4.57 -6.21 6.35
N GLN A 66 -4.66 -7.52 6.49
CA GLN A 66 -4.88 -8.42 5.36
C GLN A 66 -6.32 -8.26 4.86
N LEU A 67 -6.47 -8.04 3.56
CA LEU A 67 -7.78 -8.10 2.89
C LEU A 67 -8.04 -9.52 2.43
N GLU A 68 -9.31 -9.93 2.45
CA GLU A 68 -9.71 -11.18 1.81
C GLU A 68 -9.41 -11.09 0.30
N PRO A 69 -8.95 -12.18 -0.33
CA PRO A 69 -8.80 -12.22 -1.78
C PRO A 69 -10.14 -11.88 -2.44
N ALA A 70 -10.15 -10.93 -3.38
CA ALA A 70 -11.34 -10.69 -4.20
C ALA A 70 -11.70 -12.01 -4.91
N THR A 71 -12.93 -12.49 -4.67
CA THR A 71 -13.45 -13.76 -5.16
C THR A 71 -13.81 -13.71 -6.63
#